data_AF-A0AAD5XW05-F1
#
_entry.id   AF-A0AAD5XW05-F1
#
_cell.length_a   1.000
_cell.length_b   1.000
_cell.length_c   1.000
_cell.angle_alpha   90.00
_cell.angle_beta   90.00
_cell.angle_gamma   90.00
#
_symmetry.space_group_name_H-M   'P 1'
#
loop_
_entity.id
_entity.type
_entity.pdbx_description
1 polymer ?
#
loop_
_entity_poly.entity_id
_entity_poly.type
_entity_poly.pdbx_seq_one_letter_code
_entity_poly.pdbx_strand_id
1 'polypeptide(L)'
;MDSAAPPTTATATTTTASPTPTTDSAMPDSTTAQPEPYHLDLAHQETDRIIEELQKLYHAAAPTPQVRLPIDNIAQLLTHELGYEDLAEFEDSLHGTFTQFLAAIPEVDLDAASRTFRFRPEPAEDEWVHKRWTINVTHRDQLWWVLSKSAHARIEIPEIEFEIAADGARHIDSFYNHIANAAYNIARHAAAANTHSTDAAAAMAETVANLHSLLDLDRPFTIIIHDPSGTSDFANITDVEVERGLTMTFE
;
A
#
# COMPACT_ATOMS: atom_id res chain seq x y z
N MET A 1 -69.58 -5.74 -83.33
CA MET A 1 -69.99 -4.71 -82.35
C MET A 1 -68.88 -4.68 -81.31
N ASP A 2 -67.69 -4.14 -81.53
CA ASP A 2 -67.22 -2.88 -82.13
C ASP A 2 -67.66 -1.60 -81.38
N SER A 3 -66.62 -0.84 -80.99
CA SER A 3 -66.54 0.58 -80.58
C SER A 3 -67.07 1.01 -79.20
N ALA A 4 -66.42 1.90 -78.42
CA ALA A 4 -65.18 2.68 -78.59
C ALA A 4 -64.70 3.29 -77.24
N ALA A 5 -63.42 3.67 -77.19
CA ALA A 5 -62.67 4.44 -76.15
C ALA A 5 -62.99 5.97 -76.19
N PRO A 6 -62.24 6.97 -75.63
CA PRO A 6 -60.89 7.04 -74.95
C PRO A 6 -60.84 8.11 -73.79
N PRO A 7 -59.74 8.88 -73.41
CA PRO A 7 -58.30 8.86 -73.77
C PRO A 7 -57.24 9.20 -72.63
N THR A 8 -55.94 9.15 -72.99
CA THR A 8 -54.70 9.93 -72.57
C THR A 8 -54.24 9.96 -71.07
N THR A 9 -52.96 9.86 -70.63
CA THR A 9 -51.71 10.58 -71.02
C THR A 9 -50.43 10.00 -70.35
N ALA A 10 -49.27 10.18 -70.99
CA ALA A 10 -47.88 9.88 -70.60
C ALA A 10 -47.30 10.77 -69.47
N THR A 11 -46.13 10.50 -68.84
CA THR A 11 -44.75 11.03 -69.16
C THR A 11 -43.85 10.73 -67.92
N ALA A 12 -42.70 10.03 -67.95
CA ALA A 12 -41.31 10.34 -68.33
C ALA A 12 -40.40 11.11 -67.29
N THR A 13 -39.22 10.51 -67.03
CA THR A 13 -37.84 11.09 -66.86
C THR A 13 -37.42 11.90 -65.61
N THR A 14 -36.30 11.55 -64.95
CA THR A 14 -34.96 12.23 -65.05
C THR A 14 -34.04 12.06 -63.82
N THR A 15 -32.78 11.75 -64.13
CA THR A 15 -31.53 11.73 -63.34
C THR A 15 -31.03 13.11 -62.85
N THR A 16 -30.42 13.19 -61.66
CA THR A 16 -29.46 14.27 -61.32
C THR A 16 -28.38 13.79 -60.33
N ALA A 17 -27.17 14.35 -60.46
CA ALA A 17 -25.92 13.98 -59.78
C ALA A 17 -25.48 14.99 -58.68
N SER A 18 -24.66 14.48 -57.73
CA SER A 18 -23.59 15.14 -56.90
C SER A 18 -23.98 16.29 -55.93
N PRO A 19 -23.14 16.71 -54.92
CA PRO A 19 -21.69 16.49 -54.69
C PRO A 19 -21.24 16.21 -53.21
N THR A 20 -19.93 15.96 -53.01
CA THR A 20 -19.19 15.98 -51.71
C THR A 20 -18.83 17.43 -51.31
N PRO A 21 -18.62 17.75 -50.00
CA PRO A 21 -17.25 17.83 -49.48
C PRO A 21 -17.05 17.48 -47.98
N THR A 22 -15.77 17.22 -47.67
CA THR A 22 -15.02 17.03 -46.42
C THR A 22 -15.54 17.69 -45.13
N THR A 23 -15.55 16.95 -43.99
CA THR A 23 -15.07 17.39 -42.65
C THR A 23 -14.97 16.17 -41.72
N ASP A 24 -13.74 15.90 -41.31
CA ASP A 24 -13.28 15.46 -39.99
C ASP A 24 -14.24 14.66 -39.08
N SER A 25 -13.94 13.38 -38.89
CA SER A 25 -14.35 12.61 -37.71
C SER A 25 -13.33 11.50 -37.53
N ALA A 26 -12.22 11.88 -36.89
CA ALA A 26 -11.33 10.93 -36.24
C ALA A 26 -12.16 10.03 -35.32
N MET A 27 -12.17 8.73 -35.64
CA MET A 27 -12.51 7.68 -34.69
C MET A 27 -11.65 7.89 -33.44
N PRO A 28 -12.20 7.95 -32.22
CA PRO A 28 -11.35 7.75 -31.05
C PRO A 28 -10.89 6.30 -31.10
N ASP A 29 -9.61 6.16 -31.39
CA ASP A 29 -8.82 4.96 -31.15
C ASP A 29 -9.10 4.53 -29.72
N SER A 30 -9.86 3.45 -29.56
CA SER A 30 -10.07 2.78 -28.28
C SER A 30 -8.76 2.10 -27.90
N THR A 31 -7.79 2.93 -27.54
CA THR A 31 -6.63 2.54 -26.74
C THR A 31 -7.22 1.95 -25.47
N THR A 32 -7.16 0.63 -25.35
CA THR A 32 -7.31 -0.07 -24.09
C THR A 32 -6.25 0.46 -23.15
N ALA A 33 -6.56 1.56 -22.44
CA ALA A 33 -5.80 2.02 -21.31
C ALA A 33 -5.72 0.84 -20.36
N GLN A 34 -4.51 0.32 -20.15
CA GLN A 34 -4.27 -0.59 -19.04
C GLN A 34 -4.76 0.13 -17.78
N PRO A 35 -5.53 -0.53 -16.90
CA PRO A 35 -5.89 0.11 -15.64
C PRO A 35 -4.61 0.54 -14.95
N GLU A 36 -4.53 1.82 -14.58
CA GLU A 36 -3.44 2.38 -13.80
C GLU A 36 -3.14 1.44 -12.63
N PRO A 37 -1.86 1.13 -12.34
CA PRO A 37 -1.50 0.24 -11.24
C PRO A 37 -2.08 0.82 -9.94
N TYR A 38 -2.87 0.01 -9.24
CA TYR A 38 -3.44 0.42 -7.95
C TYR A 38 -2.30 0.73 -6.97
N HIS A 39 -2.32 1.94 -6.42
CA HIS A 39 -1.31 2.42 -5.49
C HIS A 39 -1.90 2.42 -4.08
N LEU A 40 -1.34 1.58 -3.22
CA LEU A 40 -1.73 1.53 -1.82
C LEU A 40 -1.14 2.76 -1.09
N ASP A 41 -2.00 3.73 -0.78
CA ASP A 41 -1.59 4.95 -0.08
C ASP A 41 -1.76 4.80 1.44
N LEU A 42 -0.77 4.14 2.05
CA LEU A 42 -0.70 3.95 3.50
C LEU A 42 -0.33 5.24 4.26
N ALA A 43 -0.08 6.37 3.60
CA ALA A 43 0.08 7.64 4.30
C ALA A 43 -1.27 8.17 4.83
N HIS A 44 -2.39 7.63 4.36
CA HIS A 44 -3.70 7.93 4.91
C HIS A 44 -3.92 7.13 6.20
N GLN A 45 -4.09 7.87 7.31
CA GLN A 45 -4.40 7.33 8.64
C GLN A 45 -5.51 6.27 8.62
N GLU A 46 -6.46 6.39 7.70
CA GLU A 46 -7.56 5.44 7.56
C GLU A 46 -7.09 4.08 7.02
N THR A 47 -6.14 4.07 6.08
CA THR A 47 -5.55 2.86 5.52
C THR A 47 -4.75 2.09 6.56
N ASP A 48 -3.99 2.78 7.42
CA ASP A 48 -3.29 2.15 8.56
C ASP A 48 -4.26 1.46 9.51
N ARG A 49 -5.34 2.16 9.88
CA ARG A 49 -6.39 1.62 10.75
C ARG A 49 -7.05 0.38 10.12
N ILE A 50 -7.28 0.40 8.80
CA ILE A 50 -7.84 -0.75 8.07
C ILE A 50 -6.87 -1.93 8.08
N ILE A 51 -5.57 -1.71 7.86
CA ILE A 51 -4.57 -2.79 7.93
C ILE A 51 -4.51 -3.39 9.33
N GLU A 52 -4.46 -2.56 10.38
CA GLU A 52 -4.41 -3.05 11.75
C GLU A 52 -5.62 -3.94 12.08
N GLU A 53 -6.83 -3.49 11.76
CA GLU A 53 -8.04 -4.28 12.01
C GLU A 53 -8.10 -5.53 11.12
N LEU A 54 -7.67 -5.45 9.86
CA LEU A 54 -7.55 -6.62 8.98
C LEU A 54 -6.62 -7.68 9.57
N GLN A 55 -5.45 -7.28 10.08
CA GLN A 55 -4.51 -8.20 10.73
C GLN A 55 -5.11 -8.81 12.00
N LYS A 56 -5.71 -7.99 12.87
CA LYS A 56 -6.40 -8.46 14.10
C LYS A 56 -7.48 -9.48 13.77
N LEU A 57 -8.34 -9.19 12.81
CA LEU A 57 -9.39 -10.09 12.33
C LEU A 57 -8.82 -11.37 11.75
N TYR A 58 -7.79 -11.27 10.92
CA TYR A 58 -7.15 -12.45 10.34
C TYR A 58 -6.56 -13.36 11.42
N HIS A 59 -5.82 -12.82 12.38
CA HIS A 59 -5.24 -13.61 13.47
C HIS A 59 -6.29 -14.20 14.42
N ALA A 60 -7.43 -13.54 14.61
CA ALA A 60 -8.55 -14.08 15.38
C ALA A 60 -9.27 -15.21 14.64
N ALA A 61 -9.42 -15.09 13.32
CA ALA A 61 -10.20 -16.01 12.49
C ALA A 61 -9.38 -17.18 11.91
N ALA A 62 -8.06 -17.04 11.79
CA ALA A 62 -7.14 -18.04 11.23
C ALA A 62 -6.32 -18.73 12.33
N PRO A 63 -6.85 -19.80 12.97
CA PRO A 63 -6.14 -20.51 14.03
C PRO A 63 -4.87 -21.23 13.54
N THR A 64 -4.72 -21.42 12.23
CA THR A 64 -3.48 -21.90 11.62
C THR A 64 -3.08 -21.06 10.41
N PRO A 65 -1.78 -20.99 10.06
CA PRO A 65 -1.28 -20.15 8.97
C PRO A 65 -1.76 -20.56 7.57
N GLN A 66 -2.44 -21.71 7.43
CA GLN A 66 -2.93 -22.20 6.14
C GLN A 66 -4.37 -21.78 5.84
N VAL A 67 -5.10 -21.22 6.82
CA VAL A 67 -6.51 -20.85 6.66
C VAL A 67 -6.62 -19.68 5.69
N ARG A 68 -7.41 -19.84 4.62
CA ARG A 68 -7.80 -18.74 3.73
C ARG A 68 -9.15 -18.21 4.15
N LEU A 69 -9.29 -16.89 4.20
CA LEU A 69 -10.53 -16.21 4.57
C LEU A 69 -11.25 -15.70 3.32
N PRO A 70 -12.59 -15.77 3.25
CA PRO A 70 -13.35 -15.20 2.14
C PRO A 70 -13.25 -13.68 2.12
N ILE A 71 -12.89 -13.11 0.97
CA ILE A 71 -12.70 -11.66 0.78
C ILE A 71 -13.98 -10.91 1.13
N ASP A 72 -15.12 -11.35 0.59
CA ASP A 72 -16.41 -10.67 0.74
C ASP A 72 -16.87 -10.60 2.21
N ASN A 73 -16.66 -11.69 2.97
CA ASN A 73 -17.03 -11.75 4.37
C ASN A 73 -16.17 -10.80 5.21
N ILE A 74 -14.87 -10.75 4.94
CA ILE A 74 -13.95 -9.88 5.67
C ILE A 74 -14.18 -8.40 5.31
N ALA A 75 -14.45 -8.09 4.04
CA ALA A 75 -14.81 -6.73 3.62
C ALA A 75 -16.05 -6.23 4.36
N GLN A 76 -17.11 -7.04 4.44
CA GLN A 76 -18.33 -6.70 5.19
C GLN A 76 -18.08 -6.54 6.68
N LEU A 77 -17.25 -7.42 7.26
CA LEU A 77 -16.92 -7.34 8.69
C LEU A 77 -16.15 -6.05 9.01
N LEU A 78 -15.11 -5.74 8.23
CA LEU A 78 -14.34 -4.49 8.36
C LEU A 78 -15.21 -3.25 8.18
N THR A 79 -16.09 -3.25 7.16
CA THR A 79 -17.05 -2.16 6.93
C THR A 79 -17.84 -1.87 8.21
N HIS A 80 -18.40 -2.89 8.84
CA HIS A 80 -19.19 -2.76 10.06
C HIS A 80 -18.35 -2.40 11.29
N GLU A 81 -17.18 -3.02 11.48
CA GLU A 81 -16.32 -2.79 12.66
C GLU A 81 -15.66 -1.42 12.67
N LEU A 82 -15.31 -0.90 11.50
CA LEU A 82 -14.68 0.42 11.36
C LEU A 82 -15.70 1.56 11.34
N GLY A 83 -16.98 1.25 11.11
CA GLY A 83 -18.10 2.19 11.20
C GLY A 83 -18.51 2.83 9.86
N TYR A 84 -18.20 2.19 8.74
CA TYR A 84 -18.65 2.61 7.40
C TYR A 84 -20.14 2.28 7.21
N GLU A 85 -20.86 3.12 6.48
CA GLU A 85 -22.29 2.95 6.16
C GLU A 85 -22.51 1.72 5.28
N ASP A 86 -21.67 1.54 4.26
CA ASP A 86 -21.72 0.41 3.35
C ASP A 86 -20.35 0.08 2.73
N LEU A 87 -20.32 -0.98 1.92
CA LEU A 87 -19.10 -1.44 1.25
C LEU A 87 -18.57 -0.39 0.25
N ALA A 88 -19.43 0.43 -0.34
CA ALA A 88 -18.99 1.43 -1.31
C ALA A 88 -18.24 2.56 -0.61
N GLU A 89 -18.73 3.04 0.54
CA GLU A 89 -17.99 4.03 1.35
C GLU A 89 -16.64 3.48 1.83
N PHE A 90 -16.59 2.21 2.24
CA PHE A 90 -15.35 1.54 2.61
C PHE A 90 -14.36 1.47 1.43
N GLU A 91 -14.80 1.04 0.25
CA GLU A 91 -13.93 0.97 -0.94
C GLU A 91 -13.50 2.36 -1.45
N ASP A 92 -14.33 3.39 -1.29
CA ASP A 92 -13.96 4.77 -1.58
C ASP A 92 -12.81 5.25 -0.65
N SER A 93 -12.82 4.85 0.62
CA SER A 93 -11.74 5.14 1.58
C SER A 93 -10.41 4.46 1.21
N LEU A 94 -10.47 3.33 0.51
CA LEU A 94 -9.31 2.59 -0.01
C LEU A 94 -8.84 3.10 -1.38
N HIS A 95 -9.55 4.07 -1.96
CA HIS A 95 -9.36 4.54 -3.33
C HIS A 95 -9.37 3.40 -4.36
N GLY A 96 -10.18 2.37 -4.10
CA GLY A 96 -10.30 1.19 -4.94
C GLY A 96 -10.98 0.03 -4.22
N THR A 97 -11.13 -1.10 -4.93
CA THR A 97 -11.79 -2.26 -4.35
C THR A 97 -10.96 -2.91 -3.24
N PHE A 98 -11.61 -3.55 -2.28
CA PHE A 98 -10.91 -4.27 -1.22
C PHE A 98 -10.00 -5.39 -1.78
N THR A 99 -10.35 -5.96 -2.94
CA THR A 99 -9.51 -6.94 -3.63
C THR A 99 -8.21 -6.31 -4.16
N GLN A 100 -8.28 -5.09 -4.71
CA GLN A 100 -7.09 -4.36 -5.16
C GLN A 100 -6.20 -3.98 -3.98
N PHE A 101 -6.80 -3.52 -2.89
CA PHE A 101 -6.13 -3.26 -1.62
C PHE A 101 -5.36 -4.49 -1.12
N LEU A 102 -6.03 -5.64 -1.01
CA LEU A 102 -5.39 -6.90 -0.61
C LEU A 102 -4.25 -7.31 -1.54
N ALA A 103 -4.41 -7.14 -2.86
CA ALA A 103 -3.38 -7.48 -3.84
C ALA A 103 -2.14 -6.57 -3.74
N ALA A 104 -2.29 -5.37 -3.20
CA ALA A 104 -1.19 -4.42 -3.03
C ALA A 104 -0.37 -4.67 -1.77
N ILE A 105 -0.91 -5.43 -0.80
CA ILE A 105 -0.18 -5.83 0.40
C ILE A 105 0.75 -6.99 0.01
N PRO A 106 2.09 -6.82 0.05
CA PRO A 106 3.02 -7.85 -0.43
C PRO A 106 2.80 -9.19 0.26
N GLU A 107 2.48 -9.16 1.55
CA GLU A 107 2.34 -10.34 2.41
C GLU A 107 1.05 -11.12 2.16
N VAL A 108 0.12 -10.62 1.35
CA VAL A 108 -1.15 -11.30 1.09
C VAL A 108 -1.03 -12.23 -0.12
N ASP A 109 -1.37 -13.50 0.09
CA ASP A 109 -1.56 -14.50 -0.97
C ASP A 109 -3.06 -14.55 -1.33
N LEU A 110 -3.39 -13.91 -2.45
CA LEU A 110 -4.75 -13.77 -2.97
C LEU A 110 -5.06 -14.89 -3.98
N ASP A 111 -6.19 -15.58 -3.78
CA ASP A 111 -6.78 -16.47 -4.77
C ASP A 111 -8.04 -15.83 -5.35
N ALA A 112 -7.89 -15.22 -6.54
CA ALA A 112 -8.97 -14.56 -7.25
C ALA A 112 -10.09 -15.53 -7.70
N ALA A 113 -9.78 -16.80 -7.93
CA ALA A 113 -10.76 -17.78 -8.41
C ALA A 113 -11.71 -18.21 -7.28
N SER A 114 -11.17 -18.45 -6.08
CA SER A 114 -11.97 -18.79 -4.90
C SER A 114 -12.46 -17.56 -4.11
N ARG A 115 -12.02 -16.35 -4.49
CA ARG A 115 -12.23 -15.10 -3.75
C ARG A 115 -11.82 -15.23 -2.28
N THR A 116 -10.66 -15.82 -2.05
CA THR A 116 -10.09 -15.97 -0.71
C THR A 116 -8.70 -15.36 -0.64
N PHE A 117 -8.28 -14.98 0.56
CA PHE A 117 -6.92 -14.51 0.80
C PHE A 117 -6.36 -15.16 2.06
N ARG A 118 -5.04 -15.13 2.19
CA ARG A 118 -4.34 -15.41 3.44
C ARG A 118 -3.12 -14.52 3.58
N PHE A 119 -2.69 -14.25 4.80
CA PHE A 119 -1.33 -13.74 4.99
C PHE A 119 -0.34 -14.90 4.79
N ARG A 120 0.74 -14.62 4.06
CA ARG A 120 1.82 -15.58 3.83
C ARG A 120 2.41 -15.98 5.19
N PRO A 121 2.51 -17.28 5.48
CA PRO A 121 3.16 -17.72 6.70
C PRO A 121 4.61 -17.27 6.73
N GLU A 122 5.10 -16.96 7.92
CA GLU A 122 6.52 -16.73 8.12
C GLU A 122 7.30 -18.01 7.80
N PRO A 123 8.38 -17.93 7.00
CA PRO A 123 9.28 -19.05 6.76
C PRO A 123 9.88 -19.54 8.07
N ALA A 124 10.22 -20.83 8.11
CA ALA A 124 10.93 -21.41 9.24
C ALA A 124 12.31 -20.77 9.41
N GLU A 125 12.84 -20.74 10.64
CA GLU A 125 14.10 -20.04 10.95
C GLU A 125 15.30 -20.57 10.15
N ASP A 126 15.30 -21.85 9.79
CA ASP A 126 16.32 -22.48 8.94
C ASP A 126 16.21 -22.09 7.45
N GLU A 127 15.11 -21.47 7.05
CA GLU A 127 14.88 -20.91 5.71
C GLU A 127 15.13 -19.40 5.64
N TRP A 128 15.50 -18.77 6.76
CA TRP A 128 15.70 -17.32 6.82
C TRP A 128 16.89 -16.88 5.97
N VAL A 129 16.67 -15.81 5.20
CA VAL A 129 17.71 -15.17 4.39
C VAL A 129 17.87 -13.75 4.84
N HIS A 130 18.95 -13.47 5.57
CA HIS A 130 19.22 -12.15 6.11
C HIS A 130 19.22 -11.09 5.00
N LYS A 131 18.43 -10.03 5.23
CA LYS A 131 18.38 -8.84 4.38
C LYS A 131 18.86 -7.63 5.15
N ARG A 132 19.64 -6.79 4.47
CA ARG A 132 19.97 -5.44 4.93
C ARG A 132 19.59 -4.45 3.85
N TRP A 133 18.81 -3.44 4.23
CA TRP A 133 18.43 -2.34 3.36
C TRP A 133 19.10 -1.07 3.89
N THR A 134 19.77 -0.32 3.02
CA THR A 134 20.36 0.97 3.36
C THR A 134 19.73 2.02 2.47
N ILE A 135 19.04 2.98 3.08
CA ILE A 135 18.23 3.97 2.37
C ILE A 135 18.67 5.36 2.79
N ASN A 136 19.05 6.17 1.81
CA ASN A 136 19.34 7.58 2.02
C ASN A 136 18.08 8.40 1.75
N VAL A 137 17.51 8.99 2.79
CA VAL A 137 16.32 9.84 2.73
C VAL A 137 16.77 11.26 2.42
N THR A 138 16.55 11.69 1.19
CA THR A 138 16.91 13.03 0.66
C THR A 138 15.70 13.87 0.27
N HIS A 139 14.52 13.27 0.12
CA HIS A 139 13.27 13.92 -0.25
C HIS A 139 12.14 13.55 0.72
N ARG A 140 11.27 14.54 1.03
CA ARG A 140 10.18 14.36 1.99
C ARG A 140 9.19 13.27 1.55
N ASP A 141 9.02 13.10 0.25
CA ASP A 141 8.16 12.05 -0.32
C ASP A 141 8.61 10.64 0.07
N GLN A 142 9.90 10.44 0.36
CA GLN A 142 10.44 9.15 0.79
C GLN A 142 10.05 8.80 2.23
N LEU A 143 9.66 9.77 3.06
CA LEU A 143 9.11 9.48 4.39
C LEU A 143 7.78 8.72 4.30
N TRP A 144 7.09 8.82 3.18
CA TRP A 144 5.84 8.12 2.91
C TRP A 144 6.06 6.75 2.24
N TRP A 145 7.31 6.31 2.06
CA TRP A 145 7.59 4.96 1.62
C TRP A 145 7.13 3.96 2.68
N VAL A 146 6.46 2.92 2.18
CA VAL A 146 5.83 1.90 3.01
C VAL A 146 6.81 0.77 3.23
N LEU A 147 7.09 0.49 4.50
CA LEU A 147 7.83 -0.65 4.97
C LEU A 147 6.86 -1.65 5.60
N SER A 148 6.84 -2.88 5.08
CA SER A 148 6.43 -4.03 5.88
C SER A 148 7.63 -4.48 6.72
N LYS A 149 7.68 -4.05 7.98
CA LYS A 149 8.73 -4.40 8.94
C LYS A 149 8.42 -5.76 9.54
N SER A 150 9.34 -6.71 9.38
CA SER A 150 9.20 -8.03 10.00
C SER A 150 9.22 -7.96 11.54
N ALA A 151 8.69 -9.00 12.17
CA ALA A 151 8.74 -9.21 13.62
C ALA A 151 10.16 -9.27 14.20
N HIS A 152 11.15 -9.56 13.35
CA HIS A 152 12.55 -9.73 13.72
C HIS A 152 13.44 -8.59 13.24
N ALA A 153 12.88 -7.68 12.44
CA ALA A 153 13.63 -6.56 11.90
C ALA A 153 13.78 -5.44 12.93
N ARG A 154 14.90 -4.73 12.82
CA ARG A 154 15.15 -3.46 13.52
C ARG A 154 15.51 -2.37 12.52
N ILE A 155 15.18 -1.13 12.87
CA ILE A 155 15.48 0.06 12.07
C ILE A 155 16.52 0.88 12.80
N GLU A 156 17.63 1.18 12.14
CA GLU A 156 18.72 2.00 12.67
C GLU A 156 18.78 3.33 11.91
N ILE A 157 19.00 4.43 12.66
CA ILE A 157 19.23 5.77 12.14
C ILE A 157 20.57 6.27 12.69
N PRO A 158 21.68 6.08 11.94
CA PRO A 158 23.03 6.33 12.44
C PRO A 158 23.30 7.78 12.85
N GLU A 159 22.70 8.75 12.15
CA GLU A 159 22.97 10.19 12.37
C GLU A 159 22.54 10.69 13.75
N ILE A 160 21.64 9.97 14.42
CA ILE A 160 21.17 10.28 15.78
C ILE A 160 21.43 9.13 16.76
N GLU A 161 22.25 8.15 16.36
CA GLU A 161 22.60 6.95 17.15
C GLU A 161 21.35 6.24 17.72
N PHE A 162 20.31 6.13 16.90
CA PHE A 162 19.00 5.63 17.33
C PHE A 162 18.61 4.32 16.65
N GLU A 163 17.88 3.48 17.39
CA GLU A 163 17.37 2.21 16.88
C GLU A 163 15.93 1.96 17.35
N ILE A 164 15.07 1.53 16.42
CA ILE A 164 13.77 0.91 16.69
C ILE A 164 13.98 -0.60 16.69
N ALA A 165 13.97 -1.20 17.88
CA ALA A 165 14.22 -2.62 18.07
C ALA A 165 13.12 -3.52 17.44
N ALA A 166 13.45 -4.81 17.30
CA ALA A 166 12.46 -5.84 17.03
C ALA A 166 11.55 -6.02 18.27
N ASP A 167 10.24 -6.07 18.05
CA ASP A 167 9.23 -6.20 19.11
C ASP A 167 8.38 -7.47 18.98
N GLY A 168 8.74 -8.36 18.06
CA GLY A 168 8.03 -9.62 17.83
C GLY A 168 6.71 -9.46 17.09
N ALA A 169 6.38 -8.26 16.62
CA ALA A 169 5.19 -7.98 15.82
C ALA A 169 5.57 -7.46 14.42
N ARG A 170 4.77 -7.84 13.43
CA ARG A 170 4.87 -7.28 12.09
C ARG A 170 4.16 -5.93 12.06
N HIS A 171 4.74 -4.97 11.36
CA HIS A 171 4.18 -3.63 11.21
C HIS A 171 4.26 -3.23 9.74
N ILE A 172 3.14 -2.89 9.14
CA ILE A 172 3.10 -2.34 7.78
C ILE A 172 2.79 -0.87 7.95
N ASP A 173 3.77 -0.01 7.67
CA ASP A 173 3.61 1.41 7.92
C ASP A 173 4.60 2.25 7.09
N SER A 174 4.40 3.56 7.05
CA SER A 174 5.34 4.50 6.46
C SER A 174 6.58 4.71 7.34
N PHE A 175 7.71 5.12 6.73
CA PHE A 175 8.86 5.56 7.52
C PHE A 175 8.53 6.71 8.47
N TYR A 176 7.69 7.64 8.02
CA TYR A 176 7.17 8.72 8.84
C TYR A 176 6.54 8.17 10.12
N ASN A 177 5.60 7.24 10.00
CA ASN A 177 4.88 6.70 11.13
C ASN A 177 5.75 5.83 12.03
N HIS A 178 6.68 5.03 11.49
CA HIS A 178 7.65 4.30 12.32
C HIS A 178 8.46 5.24 13.22
N ILE A 179 8.95 6.36 12.67
CA ILE A 179 9.73 7.37 13.40
C ILE A 179 8.82 8.16 14.37
N ALA A 180 7.63 8.56 13.94
CA ALA A 180 6.67 9.30 14.77
C ALA A 180 6.18 8.47 15.96
N ASN A 181 5.89 7.19 15.75
CA ASN A 181 5.51 6.25 16.81
C ASN A 181 6.66 6.04 17.80
N ALA A 182 7.91 5.95 17.33
CA ALA A 182 9.07 5.89 18.21
C ALA A 182 9.18 7.15 19.10
N ALA A 183 9.04 8.34 18.51
CA ALA A 183 9.06 9.61 19.26
C ALA A 183 7.92 9.68 20.29
N TYR A 184 6.70 9.30 19.90
CA TYR A 184 5.54 9.25 20.78
C TYR A 184 5.76 8.30 21.96
N ASN A 185 6.25 7.08 21.70
CA ASN A 185 6.50 6.08 22.72
C ASN A 185 7.55 6.56 23.74
N ILE A 186 8.65 7.18 23.29
CA ILE A 186 9.67 7.74 24.17
C ILE A 186 9.08 8.88 25.01
N ALA A 187 8.35 9.82 24.40
CA ALA A 187 7.73 10.93 25.11
C ALA A 187 6.74 10.44 26.18
N ARG A 188 5.93 9.43 25.85
CA ARG A 188 5.01 8.79 26.80
C ARG A 188 5.76 8.11 27.95
N HIS A 189 6.85 7.40 27.66
CA HIS A 189 7.69 6.80 28.68
C HIS A 189 8.36 7.83 29.58
N ALA A 190 8.85 8.94 29.03
CA ALA A 190 9.42 10.04 29.79
C ALA A 190 8.38 10.70 30.71
N ALA A 191 7.13 10.85 30.25
CA ALA A 191 6.05 11.41 31.06
C ALA A 191 5.55 10.46 32.16
N ALA A 192 5.55 9.15 31.90
CA ALA A 192 5.09 8.12 32.85
C ALA A 192 6.16 7.73 33.87
N ALA A 193 7.43 7.78 33.47
CA ALA A 193 8.53 7.60 34.38
C ALA A 193 8.61 8.84 35.28
N ASN A 194 8.38 8.67 36.59
CA ASN A 194 8.85 9.62 37.59
C ASN A 194 10.39 9.60 37.59
N THR A 195 11.02 10.02 36.50
CA THR A 195 12.48 10.05 36.36
C THR A 195 13.03 11.01 37.40
N HIS A 196 13.46 10.45 38.53
CA HIS A 196 14.16 11.18 39.58
C HIS A 196 15.57 11.62 39.15
N SER A 197 16.01 11.19 37.96
CA SER A 197 17.23 11.65 37.29
C SER A 197 16.86 12.66 36.20
N THR A 198 17.34 13.90 36.37
CA THR A 198 17.20 14.99 35.40
C THR A 198 17.87 14.69 34.07
N ASP A 199 18.94 13.91 34.10
CA ASP A 199 19.79 13.67 32.94
C ASP A 199 19.14 12.68 31.96
N ALA A 200 18.48 11.63 32.49
CA ALA A 200 17.72 10.70 31.67
C ALA A 200 16.52 11.38 30.99
N ALA A 201 15.82 12.27 31.70
CA ALA A 201 14.70 13.02 31.13
C ALA A 201 15.16 13.99 30.03
N ALA A 202 16.31 14.65 30.22
CA ALA A 202 16.90 15.53 29.22
C ALA A 202 17.31 14.75 27.95
N ALA A 203 17.97 13.59 28.12
CA ALA A 203 18.35 12.73 27.00
C ALA A 203 17.13 12.24 26.20
N MET A 204 16.05 11.80 26.89
CA MET A 204 14.81 11.41 26.22
C MET A 204 14.17 12.56 25.44
N ALA A 205 14.14 13.77 26.02
CA ALA A 205 13.59 14.96 25.34
C ALA A 205 14.43 15.35 24.12
N GLU A 206 15.76 15.25 24.21
CA GLU A 206 16.68 15.46 23.09
C GLU A 206 16.46 14.43 21.98
N THR A 207 16.32 13.14 22.32
CA THR A 207 16.01 12.09 21.34
C THR A 207 14.68 12.37 20.62
N VAL A 208 13.63 12.76 21.34
CA VAL A 208 12.33 13.11 20.76
C VAL A 208 12.47 14.31 19.80
N ALA A 209 13.20 15.35 20.19
CA ALA A 209 13.46 16.50 19.33
C ALA A 209 14.23 16.12 18.06
N ASN A 210 15.23 15.26 18.18
CA ASN A 210 15.99 14.75 17.03
C ASN A 210 15.10 13.96 16.07
N LEU A 211 14.24 13.07 16.58
CA LEU A 211 13.28 12.31 15.77
C LEU A 211 12.30 13.23 15.02
N HIS A 212 11.80 14.29 15.66
CA HIS A 212 10.96 15.28 14.99
C HIS A 212 11.69 16.03 13.86
N SER A 213 12.97 16.38 14.05
CA SER A 213 13.78 17.01 12.98
C SER A 213 13.97 16.09 11.77
N LEU A 214 14.01 14.76 11.97
CA LEU A 214 14.01 13.80 10.85
C LEU A 214 12.70 13.81 10.07
N LEU A 215 11.55 13.91 10.76
CA LEU A 215 10.23 14.01 10.12
C LEU A 215 10.06 15.30 9.31
N ASP A 216 10.76 16.36 9.71
CA ASP A 216 10.82 17.62 8.94
C ASP A 216 11.84 17.59 7.80
N LEU A 217 12.71 16.58 7.77
CA LEU A 217 13.79 16.42 6.79
C LEU A 217 14.66 17.69 6.69
N ASP A 218 15.03 18.26 7.84
CA ASP A 218 15.93 19.43 7.88
C ASP A 218 17.29 19.14 7.22
N ARG A 219 17.74 17.88 7.31
CA ARG A 219 18.94 17.34 6.68
C ARG A 219 18.66 15.91 6.19
N PRO A 220 19.28 15.49 5.07
CA PRO A 220 19.25 14.09 4.67
C PRO A 220 19.79 13.17 5.76
N PHE A 221 19.23 11.97 5.86
CA PHE A 221 19.63 10.97 6.85
C PHE A 221 19.48 9.56 6.30
N THR A 222 20.06 8.59 7.00
CA THR A 222 20.10 7.20 6.57
C THR A 222 19.17 6.35 7.42
N ILE A 223 18.37 5.51 6.77
CA ILE A 223 17.59 4.45 7.41
C ILE A 223 18.22 3.13 7.02
N ILE A 224 18.58 2.33 8.03
CA ILE A 224 19.13 0.98 7.82
C ILE A 224 18.16 -0.03 8.44
N ILE A 225 17.61 -0.92 7.61
CA ILE A 225 16.75 -2.01 8.08
C ILE A 225 17.59 -3.27 8.11
N HIS A 226 17.74 -3.85 9.30
CA HIS A 226 18.37 -5.14 9.49
C HIS A 226 17.29 -6.17 9.75
N ASP A 227 17.15 -7.13 8.86
CA ASP A 227 16.10 -8.14 8.93
C ASP A 227 16.68 -9.55 8.81
N PRO A 228 16.91 -10.22 9.96
CA PRO A 228 17.41 -11.59 9.98
C PRO A 228 16.51 -12.57 9.24
N SER A 229 15.18 -12.40 9.32
CA SER A 229 14.24 -13.33 8.68
C SER A 229 14.13 -13.14 7.17
N GLY A 230 14.51 -11.96 6.68
CA GLY A 230 14.42 -11.61 5.27
C GLY A 230 13.00 -11.43 4.76
N THR A 231 12.04 -11.23 5.66
CA THR A 231 10.61 -11.13 5.33
C THR A 231 10.09 -9.71 5.31
N SER A 232 10.91 -8.72 5.65
CA SER A 232 10.63 -7.31 5.43
C SER A 232 10.63 -7.01 3.94
N ASP A 233 9.71 -6.13 3.54
CA ASP A 233 9.53 -5.74 2.15
C ASP A 233 9.03 -4.30 2.05
N PHE A 234 9.16 -3.70 0.87
CA PHE A 234 8.69 -2.33 0.61
C PHE A 234 7.54 -2.32 -0.39
N ALA A 235 6.52 -1.51 -0.13
CA ALA A 235 5.60 -1.10 -1.19
C ALA A 235 6.09 0.22 -1.79
N ASN A 236 6.10 0.29 -3.13
CA ASN A 236 6.31 1.51 -3.89
C ASN A 236 7.69 2.18 -3.72
N ILE A 237 8.77 1.40 -3.82
CA ILE A 237 10.13 1.91 -3.73
C ILE A 237 10.83 1.97 -5.10
N THR A 238 11.62 3.02 -5.30
CA THR A 238 12.56 3.16 -6.42
C THR A 238 13.95 3.44 -5.85
N ASP A 239 14.99 2.87 -6.47
CA ASP A 239 16.39 3.15 -6.18
C ASP A 239 16.84 2.87 -4.74
N VAL A 240 16.77 1.60 -4.31
CA VAL A 240 17.33 1.18 -3.00
C VAL A 240 18.36 0.07 -3.13
N GLU A 241 19.46 0.23 -2.38
CA GLU A 241 20.52 -0.76 -2.25
C GLU A 241 20.08 -1.87 -1.29
N VAL A 242 20.04 -3.10 -1.82
CA VAL A 242 19.61 -4.30 -1.09
C VAL A 242 20.76 -5.28 -1.02
N GLU A 243 21.27 -5.52 0.19
CA GLU A 243 22.22 -6.59 0.44
C GLU A 243 21.46 -7.85 0.85
N ARG A 244 21.69 -8.95 0.12
CA ARG A 244 21.09 -10.27 0.39
C ARG A 244 22.17 -11.29 0.71
N GLY A 245 21.97 -12.08 1.76
CA GLY A 245 22.81 -13.24 2.05
C GLY A 245 24.12 -12.92 2.76
N LEU A 246 24.07 -12.23 3.90
CA LEU A 246 25.23 -12.12 4.77
C LEU A 246 25.53 -13.49 5.41
N THR A 247 26.48 -14.23 4.84
CA THR A 247 27.10 -15.37 5.51
C THR A 247 28.09 -14.82 6.52
N MET A 248 27.70 -14.74 7.80
CA MET A 248 28.65 -14.41 8.86
C MET A 248 29.55 -15.62 9.11
N THR A 249 30.75 -15.62 8.52
CA THR A 249 31.84 -16.50 8.96
C THR A 249 32.41 -15.95 10.25
N PHE A 250 32.27 -16.71 11.33
CA PHE A 250 33.05 -16.52 12.55
C PHE A 250 34.37 -17.30 12.38
N GLU A 251 35.51 -16.63 12.53
CA GLU A 251 36.82 -17.30 12.67
C GLU A 251 36.97 -17.98 14.04
#